data_AF-A0A6M3JG96-F1
#
_entry.id   AF-A0A6M3JG96-F1
#
_cell.length_a   1.000
_cell.length_b   1.000
_cell.length_c   1.000
_cell.angle_alpha   90.00
_cell.angle_beta   90.00
_cell.angle_gamma   90.00
#
_symmetry.space_group_name_H-M   'P 1'
#
loop_
_entity.id
_entity.type
_entity.pdbx_description
1 polymer ?
#
loop_
_entity_poly.entity_id
_entity_poly.type
_entity_poly.pdbx_seq_one_letter_code
_entity_poly.pdbx_strand_id
1 'polypeptide(L)'
;MRLITLRTQALEVIQRWKKQYPNPDRERAEVQKKLEALDLTTALPKDIENIIGNNSWCCKIECDECNEYFDNVLQINEKSEYHTRYICLQCIKKALELFETEKEKCHYL
;
A
#
# COMPACT_ATOMS: atom_id res chain seq x y z
N MET A 1 9.12 -6.02 -6.13
CA MET A 1 8.41 -4.74 -6.35
C MET A 1 6.96 -5.08 -6.60
N ARG A 2 6.03 -4.35 -5.98
CA ARG A 2 4.59 -4.59 -6.20
C ARG A 2 3.80 -3.29 -6.21
N LEU A 3 2.74 -3.24 -7.01
CA LEU A 3 1.80 -2.13 -7.00
C LEU A 3 0.89 -2.26 -5.78
N ILE A 4 0.94 -1.28 -4.89
CA ILE A 4 0.00 -1.15 -3.80
C ILE A 4 -1.12 -0.22 -4.24
N THR A 5 -2.36 -0.64 -4.01
CA THR A 5 -3.55 0.18 -4.18
C THR A 5 -4.40 0.09 -2.93
N LEU A 6 -5.35 1.01 -2.75
CA LEU A 6 -6.39 0.83 -1.71
C LEU A 6 -7.09 -0.53 -1.82
N ARG A 7 -7.28 -1.03 -3.05
CA ARG A 7 -7.93 -2.31 -3.30
C ARG A 7 -7.08 -3.49 -2.84
N THR A 8 -5.78 -3.50 -3.14
CA THR A 8 -4.89 -4.57 -2.69
C THR A 8 -4.72 -4.55 -1.17
N GLN A 9 -4.67 -3.36 -0.55
CA GLN A 9 -4.69 -3.22 0.91
C GLN A 9 -5.95 -3.84 1.52
N ALA A 10 -7.12 -3.59 0.91
CA ALA A 10 -8.38 -4.16 1.36
C ALA A 10 -8.42 -5.70 1.23
N LEU A 11 -7.92 -6.24 0.12
CA LEU A 11 -7.83 -7.70 -0.08
C LEU A 11 -6.89 -8.38 0.92
N GLU A 12 -5.78 -7.71 1.27
CA GLU A 12 -4.76 -8.24 2.18
C GLU A 12 -5.08 -7.97 3.66
N VAL A 13 -6.14 -7.22 3.98
CA VAL A 13 -6.39 -6.71 5.34
C VAL A 13 -6.52 -7.83 6.38
N ILE A 14 -7.22 -8.91 6.05
CA ILE A 14 -7.44 -10.04 6.97
C ILE A 14 -6.11 -10.73 7.30
N GLN A 15 -5.27 -10.95 6.28
CA GLN A 15 -3.97 -11.58 6.46
C GLN A 15 -3.04 -10.71 7.30
N ARG A 16 -3.00 -9.40 7.01
CA ARG A 16 -2.24 -8.42 7.79
C ARG A 16 -2.73 -8.34 9.24
N TRP A 17 -4.04 -8.38 9.46
CA TRP A 17 -4.65 -8.35 10.80
C TRP A 17 -4.22 -9.56 11.64
N LYS A 18 -4.34 -10.76 11.08
CA LYS A 18 -3.91 -12.01 11.73
C LYS A 18 -2.41 -12.04 12.02
N LYS A 19 -1.59 -11.50 11.11
CA LYS A 19 -0.13 -11.40 11.31
C LYS A 19 0.20 -10.44 12.46
N GLN A 20 -0.48 -9.30 12.56
CA GLN A 20 -0.27 -8.31 13.61
C GLN A 20 -0.75 -8.81 14.98
N TYR A 21 -1.88 -9.51 15.00
CA TYR A 21 -2.54 -9.98 16.23
C TYR A 21 -2.77 -11.50 16.18
N PRO A 22 -1.71 -12.32 16.33
CA PRO A 22 -1.84 -13.77 16.30
C PRO A 22 -2.66 -14.32 17.48
N ASN A 23 -2.64 -13.61 18.63
CA ASN A 23 -3.42 -13.92 19.82
C ASN A 23 -4.24 -12.68 20.22
N PRO A 24 -5.36 -12.39 19.54
CA PRO A 24 -6.14 -11.18 19.80
C PRO A 24 -6.87 -11.26 21.14
N ASP A 25 -6.96 -10.12 21.84
CA ASP A 25 -7.93 -9.95 22.93
C ASP A 25 -9.38 -9.99 22.39
N ARG A 26 -10.36 -9.88 23.30
CA ARG A 26 -11.78 -9.95 22.94
C ARG A 26 -12.16 -8.93 21.86
N GLU A 27 -11.73 -7.68 21.99
CA GLU A 27 -12.09 -6.61 21.05
C GLU A 27 -11.51 -6.88 19.66
N ARG A 28 -10.23 -7.23 19.59
CA ARG A 28 -9.55 -7.55 18.33
C ARG A 28 -10.09 -8.83 17.69
N ALA A 29 -10.54 -9.80 18.50
CA ALA A 29 -11.18 -11.00 18.01
C ALA A 29 -12.56 -10.72 17.39
N GLU A 30 -13.32 -9.77 17.97
CA GLU A 30 -14.59 -9.31 17.39
C GLU A 30 -14.37 -8.57 16.06
N VAL A 31 -13.35 -7.72 15.96
CA VAL A 31 -12.96 -7.07 14.70
C VAL A 31 -12.54 -8.11 13.66
N GLN A 32 -11.71 -9.10 14.04
CA GLN A 32 -11.29 -10.16 13.13
C GLN A 32 -12.49 -10.92 12.55
N LYS A 33 -13.48 -11.30 13.37
CA LYS A 33 -14.70 -11.99 12.91
C LYS A 33 -15.48 -11.15 11.89
N LYS A 34 -15.60 -9.85 12.13
CA LYS A 34 -16.27 -8.93 11.19
C LYS A 34 -15.52 -8.83 9.86
N LEU A 35 -14.19 -8.74 9.90
CA LEU A 35 -13.37 -8.74 8.69
C LEU A 35 -13.46 -10.06 7.92
N GLU A 36 -13.50 -11.21 8.61
CA GLU A 36 -13.66 -12.54 8.00
C GLU A 36 -15.03 -12.76 7.34
N ALA A 37 -16.07 -12.09 7.85
CA ALA A 37 -17.41 -12.13 7.28
C ALA A 37 -17.60 -11.18 6.08
N LEU A 38 -16.61 -10.34 5.78
CA LEU A 38 -16.70 -9.35 4.71
C LEU A 38 -16.53 -10.02 3.34
N ASP A 39 -17.44 -9.74 2.40
CA ASP A 39 -17.23 -10.10 1.01
C ASP A 39 -16.14 -9.22 0.40
N LEU A 40 -14.93 -9.76 0.37
CA LEU A 40 -13.78 -9.05 -0.16
C LEU A 40 -13.93 -8.72 -1.65
N THR A 41 -14.83 -9.33 -2.42
CA THR A 41 -15.01 -8.99 -3.85
C THR A 41 -15.69 -7.64 -4.05
N THR A 42 -16.62 -7.28 -3.16
CA THR A 42 -17.41 -6.03 -3.23
C THR A 42 -17.00 -4.99 -2.19
N ALA A 43 -16.25 -5.39 -1.15
CA ALA A 43 -15.85 -4.51 -0.07
C ALA A 43 -15.07 -3.27 -0.55
N LEU A 44 -15.47 -2.12 -0.02
CA LEU A 44 -14.76 -0.85 -0.17
C LEU A 44 -13.82 -0.63 1.02
N PRO A 45 -12.74 0.16 0.84
CA PRO A 45 -11.87 0.60 1.96
C PRO A 45 -12.64 1.19 3.15
N LYS A 46 -13.79 1.84 2.87
CA LYS A 46 -14.64 2.43 3.90
C LYS A 46 -15.33 1.38 4.79
N ASP A 47 -15.67 0.21 4.24
CA ASP A 47 -16.28 -0.87 5.02
C ASP A 47 -15.29 -1.40 6.06
N ILE A 48 -14.03 -1.52 5.66
CA ILE A 48 -12.93 -1.91 6.55
C ILE A 48 -12.71 -0.86 7.63
N GLU A 49 -12.70 0.44 7.26
CA GLU A 49 -12.57 1.54 8.21
C GLU A 49 -13.70 1.51 9.26
N ASN A 50 -14.94 1.26 8.83
CA ASN A 50 -16.08 1.15 9.73
C ASN A 50 -15.98 -0.04 10.69
N ILE A 51 -15.38 -1.15 10.26
CA ILE A 51 -15.17 -2.36 11.08
C ILE A 51 -14.06 -2.15 12.11
N ILE A 52 -12.91 -1.59 11.68
CA ILE A 52 -11.72 -1.42 12.53
C ILE A 52 -11.84 -0.18 13.42
N GLY A 53 -12.60 0.83 12.98
CA GLY A 53 -12.76 2.12 13.66
C GLY A 53 -11.69 3.16 13.32
N ASN A 54 -10.84 2.91 12.32
CA ASN A 54 -9.87 3.87 11.78
C ASN A 54 -9.45 3.52 10.35
N ASN A 55 -8.80 4.47 9.65
CA ASN A 55 -8.41 4.32 8.25
C ASN A 55 -6.98 3.82 8.04
N SER A 56 -6.22 3.50 9.09
CA SER A 56 -4.78 3.19 8.98
C SER A 56 -4.46 1.88 8.25
N TRP A 57 -5.49 1.04 8.03
CA TRP A 57 -5.34 -0.25 7.36
C TRP A 57 -5.53 -0.20 5.84
N CYS A 58 -6.26 0.80 5.37
CA CYS A 58 -6.60 1.03 3.95
C CYS A 58 -6.55 2.54 3.67
N CYS A 59 -5.36 3.12 3.77
CA CYS A 59 -5.14 4.54 3.56
C CYS A 59 -4.32 4.81 2.29
N LYS A 60 -4.34 6.08 1.86
CA LYS A 60 -3.37 6.60 0.92
C LYS A 60 -1.97 6.45 1.49
N ILE A 61 -1.01 6.11 0.63
CA ILE A 61 0.38 5.91 1.02
C ILE A 61 1.18 7.12 0.58
N GLU A 62 2.04 7.61 1.48
CA GLU A 62 2.97 8.69 1.21
C GLU A 62 4.07 8.21 0.25
N CYS A 63 4.33 9.01 -0.78
CA CYS A 63 5.46 8.81 -1.69
C CYS A 63 6.74 9.29 -1.01
N ASP A 64 7.75 8.42 -0.87
CA ASP A 64 9.05 8.75 -0.26
C ASP A 64 9.84 9.82 -1.04
N GLU A 65 9.45 10.12 -2.28
CA GLU A 65 10.14 11.11 -3.13
C GLU A 65 9.49 12.49 -3.03
N CYS A 66 8.16 12.59 -3.10
CA CYS A 66 7.46 13.89 -3.14
C CYS A 66 6.65 14.22 -1.88
N ASN A 67 6.57 13.31 -0.90
CA ASN A 67 5.82 13.46 0.36
C ASN A 67 4.31 13.72 0.18
N GLU A 68 3.76 13.37 -0.99
CA GLU A 68 2.32 13.43 -1.25
C GLU A 68 1.68 12.04 -1.09
N TYR A 69 0.37 12.01 -0.83
CA TYR A 69 -0.39 10.80 -0.52
C TYR A 69 -1.19 10.32 -1.74
N PHE A 70 -1.01 9.05 -2.12
CA PHE A 70 -1.64 8.47 -3.31
C PHE A 70 -2.45 7.20 -2.99
N ASP A 71 -3.50 6.98 -3.77
CA ASP A 71 -4.30 5.73 -3.71
C ASP A 71 -3.55 4.53 -4.31
N ASN A 72 -2.50 4.79 -5.09
CA ASN A 72 -1.62 3.80 -5.66
C ASN A 72 -0.15 4.24 -5.61
N VAL A 73 0.72 3.31 -5.23
CA VAL A 73 2.17 3.52 -5.18
C VAL A 73 2.90 2.22 -5.54
N LEU A 74 4.08 2.33 -6.11
CA LEU A 74 4.96 1.19 -6.33
C LEU A 74 5.80 0.97 -5.07
N GLN A 75 5.71 -0.21 -4.49
CA GLN A 75 6.61 -0.68 -3.44
C GLN A 75 7.90 -1.22 -4.08
N ILE A 76 9.05 -0.62 -3.78
CA ILE A 76 10.34 -0.98 -4.39
C ILE A 76 11.01 -2.19 -3.68
N ASN A 77 10.94 -2.24 -2.34
CA ASN A 77 11.61 -3.28 -1.54
C ASN A 77 10.61 -4.16 -0.77
N GLU A 78 10.81 -5.49 -0.80
CA GLU A 78 9.95 -6.48 -0.13
C GLU A 78 10.56 -7.07 1.16
N LYS A 79 11.88 -6.93 1.39
CA LYS A 79 12.61 -7.83 2.32
C LYS A 79 13.01 -7.28 3.69
N SER A 80 12.74 -6.02 4.03
CA SER A 80 12.84 -5.60 5.43
C SER A 80 11.83 -4.50 5.76
N GLU A 81 11.18 -4.65 6.91
CA GLU A 81 10.25 -3.66 7.46
C GLU A 81 10.92 -2.29 7.67
N TYR A 82 12.26 -2.23 7.63
CA TYR A 82 13.07 -1.03 7.83
C TYR A 82 13.41 -0.24 6.56
N HIS A 83 13.24 -0.82 5.36
CA HIS A 83 13.67 -0.19 4.10
C HIS A 83 12.63 -0.30 2.97
N THR A 84 11.37 -0.52 3.32
CA THR A 84 10.30 -0.44 2.32
C THR A 84 10.17 1.00 1.83
N ARG A 85 10.24 1.18 0.52
CA ARG A 85 10.06 2.47 -0.15
C ARG A 85 8.85 2.43 -1.08
N TYR A 86 8.11 3.51 -1.11
CA TYR A 86 6.94 3.75 -1.93
C TYR A 86 7.20 4.92 -2.85
N ILE A 87 6.96 4.73 -4.14
CA ILE A 87 7.09 5.79 -5.14
C ILE A 87 5.80 5.91 -5.94
N CYS A 88 5.32 7.13 -6.14
CA CYS A 88 4.13 7.39 -6.94
C CYS A 88 4.45 7.34 -8.44
N LEU A 89 3.42 7.16 -9.27
CA LEU A 89 3.58 7.11 -10.72
C LEU A 89 4.22 8.39 -11.30
N GLN A 90 3.92 9.56 -10.74
CA GLN A 90 4.47 10.83 -11.23
C GLN A 90 5.99 10.90 -11.01
N CYS A 91 6.48 10.50 -9.84
CA CYS A 91 7.91 10.45 -9.57
C CYS A 91 8.63 9.40 -10.42
N ILE A 92 7.99 8.24 -10.69
CA ILE A 92 8.52 7.25 -11.65
C ILE A 92 8.68 7.87 -13.04
N LYS A 93 7.66 8.60 -13.53
CA LYS A 93 7.72 9.25 -14.84
C LYS A 93 8.87 10.27 -14.92
N LYS A 94 9.00 11.14 -13.92
CA LYS A 94 10.12 12.10 -13.84
C LYS A 94 11.48 11.40 -13.84
N ALA A 95 11.61 10.31 -13.10
CA ALA A 95 12.85 9.52 -13.09
C ALA A 95 13.15 8.91 -14.47
N LEU A 96 12.14 8.40 -15.16
CA LEU A 96 12.29 7.86 -16.52
C LEU A 96 12.74 8.93 -17.52
N GLU A 97 12.14 10.12 -17.48
CA GLU A 97 12.52 11.26 -18.32
C GLU A 97 14.00 11.64 -18.16
N LEU A 98 14.55 11.54 -16.94
CA LEU A 98 15.98 11.78 -16.68
C LEU A 98 16.86 10.73 -17.39
N PHE A 99 16.49 9.45 -17.34
CA PHE A 99 17.24 8.39 -18.05
C PHE A 99 17.19 8.57 -19.57
N GLU A 100 16.03 8.95 -20.10
CA GLU A 100 15.86 9.19 -21.54
C GLU A 100 16.71 10.37 -22.02
N THR A 101 16.69 11.48 -21.26
CA THR A 101 17.50 12.67 -21.55
C THR A 101 19.01 12.37 -21.56
N GLU A 102 19.50 11.57 -20.61
CA GLU A 102 20.92 11.22 -20.55
C GLU A 102 21.32 10.23 -21.65
N LYS A 103 20.43 9.31 -22.04
CA LYS A 103 20.67 8.38 -23.16
C LYS A 103 20.90 9.13 -24.48
N GLU A 104 20.11 10.18 -24.74
CA GLU A 104 20.28 11.02 -25.93
C GLU A 104 21.63 11.74 -25.94
N LYS A 105 22.13 12.19 -24.78
CA LYS A 105 23.45 12.80 -24.64
C LYS A 105 24.59 11.80 -24.86
N CYS A 106 24.44 10.57 -24.38
CA CYS A 106 25.46 9.53 -24.54
C CYS A 106 25.60 9.00 -25.98
N HIS A 107 24.59 9.15 -26.83
CA HIS A 107 24.69 8.77 -28.26
C HIS A 107 25.55 9.74 -29.11
N TYR A 108 26.14 10.77 -28.51
CA TYR A 108 27.08 11.71 -29.14
C TYR A 108 28.56 11.48 -28.74
N LEU A 109 28.89 10.33 -28.13
CA LEU A 109 30.26 9.84 -27.89
C LEU A 109 30.49 8.50 -28.60
#